data_AF-A0A3N4Q3I3-F1
#
_entry.id   AF-A0A3N4Q3I3-F1
#
_cell.length_a   1.000
_cell.length_b   1.000
_cell.length_c   1.000
_cell.angle_alpha   90.00
_cell.angle_beta   90.00
_cell.angle_gamma   90.00
#
_symmetry.space_group_name_H-M   'P 1'
#
loop_
_entity.id
_entity.type
_entity.pdbx_description
1 polymer ?
#
loop_
_entity_poly.entity_id
_entity_poly.type
_entity_poly.pdbx_seq_one_letter_code
_entity_poly.pdbx_strand_id
1 'polypeptide(L)'
;MQCTQEDYQQALRLSQAIQQYFRLNYNKYTVGTGEMYAYLVKHDLAEPRPDGATPLVQLLGRLKAAGDLSWLLPQCQPGVAGKDEWRFIRMVDDRVEQIRQQGDKGPGKELE
;
A
#
# COMPACT_ATOMS: atom_id res chain seq x y z
N MET A 1 14.59 -11.04 -0.72
CA MET A 1 13.32 -11.80 -0.75
C MET A 1 12.54 -11.30 -1.95
N GLN A 2 12.20 -12.18 -2.90
CA GLN A 2 11.40 -11.80 -4.07
C GLN A 2 9.93 -11.65 -3.65
N CYS A 3 9.25 -10.60 -4.11
CA CYS A 3 7.79 -10.45 -3.94
C CYS A 3 7.08 -11.56 -4.74
N THR A 4 6.10 -12.22 -4.14
CA THR A 4 5.35 -13.28 -4.82
C THR A 4 4.18 -12.70 -5.62
N GLN A 5 3.65 -13.46 -6.58
CA GLN A 5 2.44 -13.08 -7.32
C GLN A 5 1.26 -12.76 -6.40
N GLU A 6 1.16 -13.44 -5.25
CA GLU A 6 0.16 -13.16 -4.22
C GLU A 6 0.40 -11.81 -3.54
N ASP A 7 1.66 -11.47 -3.21
CA ASP A 7 2.01 -10.14 -2.66
C ASP A 7 1.60 -9.02 -3.64
N TYR A 8 1.83 -9.20 -4.94
CA TYR A 8 1.41 -8.26 -5.99
C TYR A 8 -0.11 -8.07 -6.03
N GLN A 9 -0.87 -9.17 -6.05
CA GLN A 9 -2.34 -9.11 -6.07
C GLN A 9 -2.88 -8.45 -4.79
N GLN A 10 -2.29 -8.77 -3.65
CA GLN A 10 -2.66 -8.18 -2.37
C GLN A 10 -2.36 -6.68 -2.33
N ALA A 11 -1.22 -6.25 -2.88
CA ALA A 11 -0.87 -4.84 -3.01
C ALA A 11 -1.87 -4.07 -3.89
N LEU A 12 -2.27 -4.64 -5.03
CA LEU A 12 -3.26 -4.00 -5.91
C LEU A 12 -4.61 -3.81 -5.21
N ARG A 13 -5.12 -4.85 -4.53
CA ARG A 13 -6.35 -4.79 -3.73
C ARG A 13 -6.25 -3.74 -2.63
N LEU A 14 -5.12 -3.71 -1.94
CA LEU A 14 -4.86 -2.74 -0.87
C LEU A 14 -4.86 -1.30 -1.41
N SER A 15 -4.24 -1.03 -2.55
CA SER A 15 -4.27 0.31 -3.15
C SER A 15 -5.70 0.73 -3.54
N GLN A 16 -6.51 -0.16 -4.11
CA GLN A 16 -7.92 0.14 -4.38
C GLN A 16 -8.70 0.44 -3.09
N ALA A 17 -8.46 -0.31 -2.03
CA ALA A 17 -9.07 -0.10 -0.72
C ALA A 17 -8.70 1.27 -0.13
N ILE A 18 -7.43 1.68 -0.25
CA ILE A 18 -6.96 2.99 0.20
C ILE A 18 -7.60 4.12 -0.61
N GLN A 19 -7.73 3.96 -1.94
CA GLN A 19 -8.47 4.92 -2.76
C GLN A 19 -9.92 5.05 -2.30
N GLN A 20 -10.61 3.92 -2.09
CA GLN A 20 -11.98 3.91 -1.62
C GLN A 20 -12.12 4.56 -0.24
N TYR A 21 -11.19 4.29 0.68
CA TYR A 21 -11.15 4.93 1.99
C TYR A 21 -11.16 6.46 1.86
N PHE A 22 -10.29 7.02 1.04
CA PHE A 22 -10.18 8.48 0.87
C PHE A 22 -11.31 9.09 0.04
N ARG A 23 -11.98 8.30 -0.81
CA ARG A 23 -13.24 8.74 -1.46
C ARG A 23 -14.36 8.89 -0.45
N LEU A 24 -14.47 7.96 0.51
CA LEU A 24 -15.48 8.01 1.57
C LEU A 24 -15.14 9.03 2.67
N ASN A 25 -13.84 9.23 2.96
CA ASN A 25 -13.33 10.13 3.99
C ASN A 25 -12.61 11.32 3.34
N TYR A 26 -13.32 12.09 2.50
CA TYR A 26 -12.74 13.19 1.72
C TYR A 26 -12.10 14.31 2.57
N ASN A 27 -12.49 14.41 3.84
CA ASN A 27 -11.93 15.35 4.81
C ASN A 27 -10.55 14.91 5.35
N LYS A 28 -10.15 13.65 5.13
CA LYS A 28 -8.85 13.12 5.53
C LYS A 28 -7.87 13.14 4.37
N TYR A 29 -6.66 13.63 4.64
CA TYR A 29 -5.57 13.68 3.66
C TYR A 29 -4.48 12.64 3.93
N THR A 30 -4.36 12.21 5.19
CA THR A 30 -3.41 11.18 5.60
C THR A 30 -3.98 10.37 6.75
N VAL A 31 -3.65 9.08 6.80
CA VAL A 31 -4.01 8.17 7.89
C VAL A 31 -2.86 7.22 8.19
N GLY A 32 -2.76 6.80 9.46
CA GLY A 32 -1.74 5.85 9.91
C GLY A 32 -2.14 4.39 9.69
N THR A 33 -1.19 3.48 9.91
CA THR A 33 -1.40 2.02 9.77
C THR A 33 -2.57 1.47 10.58
N GLY A 34 -2.72 1.89 11.84
CA GLY A 34 -3.80 1.37 12.70
C GLY A 34 -5.20 1.70 12.16
N GLU A 35 -5.40 2.94 11.71
CA GLU A 35 -6.69 3.37 11.17
C GLU A 35 -7.00 2.72 9.82
N MET A 36 -6.00 2.62 8.94
CA MET A 36 -6.16 1.92 7.66
C MET A 36 -6.44 0.43 7.88
N TYR A 37 -5.72 -0.23 8.78
CA TYR A 37 -5.96 -1.64 9.12
C TYR A 37 -7.36 -1.87 9.67
N ALA A 38 -7.83 -1.01 10.58
CA ALA A 38 -9.20 -1.09 11.10
C ALA A 38 -10.25 -0.95 9.99
N TYR A 39 -10.02 -0.08 9.00
CA TYR A 39 -10.88 0.03 7.83
C TYR A 39 -10.86 -1.26 6.99
N LEU A 40 -9.69 -1.82 6.70
CA LEU A 40 -9.58 -3.06 5.92
C LEU A 40 -10.31 -4.21 6.59
N VAL A 41 -10.16 -4.36 7.92
CA VAL A 41 -10.88 -5.38 8.70
C VAL A 41 -12.39 -5.15 8.65
N LYS A 42 -12.85 -3.91 8.82
CA LYS A 42 -14.29 -3.56 8.79
C LYS A 42 -14.94 -3.89 7.44
N HIS A 43 -14.16 -3.87 6.36
CA HIS A 43 -14.63 -4.10 4.99
C HIS A 43 -14.29 -5.50 4.46
N ASP A 44 -13.89 -6.45 5.33
CA ASP A 44 -13.53 -7.83 4.97
C ASP A 44 -12.34 -7.95 3.99
N LEU A 45 -11.47 -6.93 3.97
CA LEU A 45 -10.27 -6.86 3.14
C LEU A 45 -9.00 -7.30 3.87
N ALA A 46 -9.09 -7.47 5.19
CA ALA A 46 -8.05 -8.03 6.04
C ALA A 46 -8.69 -8.82 7.18
N GLU A 47 -8.03 -9.90 7.61
CA GLU A 47 -8.48 -10.65 8.78
C GLU A 47 -8.09 -9.91 10.07
N PRO A 48 -8.97 -9.83 11.08
CA PRO A 48 -8.61 -9.34 12.40
C PRO A 48 -7.61 -10.31 13.04
N ARG A 49 -6.43 -9.82 13.38
CA ARG A 49 -5.36 -10.59 14.01
C ARG A 49 -5.04 -10.05 15.41
N PRO A 50 -4.68 -10.90 16.37
CA PRO A 50 -4.27 -10.46 17.71
C PRO A 50 -2.99 -9.60 17.67
N ASP A 51 -2.14 -9.85 16.68
CA ASP A 51 -0.95 -9.07 16.30
C ASP A 51 -1.25 -7.81 15.46
N GLY A 52 -2.53 -7.50 15.27
CA GLY A 52 -3.01 -6.26 14.64
C GLY A 52 -2.53 -6.09 13.21
N ALA A 53 -1.99 -4.90 12.90
CA ALA A 53 -1.55 -4.55 11.55
C ALA A 53 -0.20 -5.18 11.13
N THR A 54 0.36 -6.11 11.93
CA THR A 54 1.66 -6.74 11.64
C THR A 54 1.76 -7.34 10.23
N PRO A 55 0.76 -8.10 9.73
CA PRO A 55 0.82 -8.65 8.38
C PRO A 55 0.85 -7.57 7.29
N LEU A 56 0.11 -6.47 7.49
CA LEU A 56 0.12 -5.32 6.60
C LEU A 56 1.51 -4.66 6.59
N VAL A 57 2.10 -4.43 7.76
CA VAL A 57 3.46 -3.86 7.88
C VAL A 57 4.49 -4.75 7.19
N GLN A 58 4.41 -6.07 7.36
CA GLN A 58 5.32 -7.01 6.70
C GLN A 58 5.19 -6.99 5.18
N LEU A 59 3.96 -6.96 4.65
CA LEU A 59 3.72 -6.83 3.21
C LEU A 59 4.36 -5.53 2.67
N LEU A 60 4.10 -4.40 3.31
CA LEU A 60 4.69 -3.11 2.91
C LEU A 60 6.21 -3.11 2.97
N GLY A 61 6.78 -3.79 3.98
CA GLY A 61 8.22 -4.03 4.10
C GLY A 61 8.78 -4.85 2.94
N ARG A 62 8.11 -5.95 2.56
CA ARG A 62 8.49 -6.77 1.40
C ARG A 62 8.43 -5.98 0.09
N LEU A 63 7.34 -5.24 -0.15
CA LEU A 63 7.17 -4.40 -1.33
C LEU A 63 8.24 -3.30 -1.40
N LYS A 64 8.57 -2.67 -0.27
CA LYS A 64 9.63 -1.65 -0.21
C LYS A 64 11.00 -2.25 -0.48
N ALA A 65 11.31 -3.41 0.10
CA ALA A 65 12.59 -4.10 -0.11
C ALA A 65 12.75 -4.59 -1.56
N ALA A 66 11.64 -4.93 -2.23
CA ALA A 66 11.62 -5.29 -3.65
C ALA A 66 11.73 -4.07 -4.59
N GLY A 67 11.59 -2.83 -4.07
CA GLY A 67 11.52 -1.63 -4.90
C GLY A 67 10.16 -1.39 -5.56
N ASP A 68 9.15 -2.19 -5.20
CA ASP A 68 7.86 -2.22 -5.88
C ASP A 68 6.77 -1.37 -5.22
N LEU A 69 7.01 -0.94 -3.97
CA LEU A 69 6.02 -0.21 -3.17
C LEU A 69 5.49 1.03 -3.87
N SER A 70 6.36 1.86 -4.45
CA SER A 70 5.98 3.15 -5.03
C SER A 70 5.08 3.03 -6.25
N TRP A 71 5.18 1.95 -7.02
CA TRP A 71 4.34 1.75 -8.20
C TRP A 71 3.07 0.93 -7.90
N LEU A 72 3.14 -0.05 -7.00
CA LEU A 72 1.96 -0.83 -6.59
C LEU A 72 1.05 -0.08 -5.63
N LEU A 73 1.67 0.61 -4.68
CA LEU A 73 1.05 1.31 -3.57
C LEU A 73 1.60 2.75 -3.46
N PRO A 74 1.40 3.59 -4.50
CA PRO A 74 1.90 4.97 -4.51
C PRO A 74 1.37 5.82 -3.35
N GLN A 75 0.23 5.40 -2.80
CA GLN A 75 -0.45 6.04 -1.68
C GLN A 75 0.19 5.72 -0.33
N CYS A 76 1.14 4.78 -0.26
CA CYS A 76 1.77 4.37 0.99
C CYS A 76 3.20 4.88 1.07
N GLN A 77 3.53 5.51 2.20
CA GLN A 77 4.84 6.05 2.47
C GLN A 77 5.31 5.59 3.86
N PRO A 78 6.61 5.29 4.02
CA PRO A 78 7.16 5.06 5.35
C PRO A 78 7.05 6.35 6.17
N GLY A 79 6.67 6.23 7.44
CA GLY A 79 6.59 7.34 8.37
C GLY A 79 7.95 7.94 8.69
N VAL A 80 7.97 9.25 8.94
CA VAL A 80 9.17 10.00 9.38
C VAL A 80 9.26 9.93 10.90
N ALA A 81 9.79 8.82 11.43
CA ALA A 81 10.47 8.71 12.74
C ALA A 81 10.54 7.26 13.22
N GLY A 82 11.66 6.57 12.96
CA GLY A 82 12.25 5.55 13.86
C GLY A 82 11.42 4.33 14.27
N LYS A 83 10.21 4.12 13.75
CA LYS A 83 9.35 2.97 14.03
C LYS A 83 8.65 2.55 12.73
N ASP A 84 8.24 1.29 12.68
CA ASP A 84 7.45 0.63 11.62
C ASP A 84 6.07 1.26 11.36
N GLU A 85 5.99 2.59 11.36
CA GLU A 85 4.80 3.37 11.08
C GLU A 85 4.74 3.65 9.59
N TRP A 86 3.61 3.28 8.99
CA TRP A 86 3.30 3.57 7.59
C TRP A 86 2.19 4.60 7.54
N ARG A 87 2.26 5.49 6.55
CA ARG A 87 1.25 6.50 6.30
C ARG A 87 0.65 6.29 4.93
N PHE A 88 -0.67 6.36 4.90
CA PHE A 88 -1.45 6.32 3.69
C PHE A 88 -1.87 7.75 3.38
N ILE A 89 -1.67 8.18 2.14
CA ILE A 89 -1.96 9.52 1.68
C ILE A 89 -3.06 9.49 0.63
N ARG A 90 -3.93 10.50 0.68
CA ARG A 90 -4.93 10.70 -0.36
C ARG A 90 -4.23 11.05 -1.66
N MET A 91 -4.55 10.30 -2.70
CA MET A 91 -4.14 10.59 -4.06
C MET A 91 -5.36 10.59 -4.96
N VAL A 92 -5.37 11.49 -5.94
CA VAL A 92 -6.34 11.44 -7.04
C VAL A 92 -6.12 10.18 -7.87
N ASP A 93 -7.21 9.56 -8.31
CA ASP A 93 -7.20 8.30 -9.05
C ASP A 93 -6.27 8.35 -10.28
N ASP A 94 -6.39 9.41 -11.08
CA ASP A 94 -5.55 9.64 -12.26
C ASP A 94 -4.04 9.63 -11.93
N ARG A 95 -3.66 10.21 -10.78
CA ARG A 95 -2.25 10.22 -10.33
C ARG A 95 -1.77 8.82 -9.92
N VAL A 96 -2.64 7.98 -9.35
CA VAL A 96 -2.30 6.59 -9.03
C VAL A 96 -2.09 5.79 -10.32
N GLU A 97 -2.96 5.97 -11.31
CA GLU A 97 -2.83 5.32 -12.61
C GLU A 97 -1.58 5.78 -13.36
N GLN A 98 -1.28 7.08 -13.35
CA GLN A 98 -0.05 7.61 -13.95
C GLN A 98 1.21 7.01 -13.34
N ILE A 99 1.29 6.86 -12.01
CA ILE A 99 2.47 6.27 -11.35
C ILE A 99 2.61 4.79 -11.70
N ARG A 100 1.48 4.07 -11.83
CA ARG A 100 1.49 2.67 -12.28
C ARG A 100 1.97 2.54 -13.73
N GLN A 101 1.55 3.45 -14.60
CA GLN A 101 1.96 3.47 -16.02
C GLN A 101 3.42 3.93 -16.19
N GLN A 102 3.90 4.83 -15.33
CA GLN A 102 5.30 5.26 -15.27
C GLN A 102 6.21 4.25 -14.55
N GLY A 103 5.62 3.31 -13.82
CA GLY A 103 6.28 2.14 -13.25
C GLY A 103 6.74 1.14 -14.31
N ASP A 104 7.40 1.61 -15.38
CA ASP A 104 8.16 0.83 -16.36
C ASP A 104 9.49 0.37 -15.73
N LYS A 105 9.41 -0.29 -14.57
CA LYS A 105 10.47 -1.09 -13.93
C LYS A 105 9.85 -2.23 -13.12
N GLY A 106 8.87 -2.93 -13.69
CA GLY A 106 8.52 -4.26 -13.22
C GLY A 106 9.71 -5.23 -13.38
N PRO A 107 9.77 -6.35 -12.62
CA PRO A 107 10.82 -7.35 -12.78
C PRO A 107 10.74 -7.96 -14.19
N GLY A 108 11.53 -7.43 -15.12
CA GLY A 108 11.44 -7.77 -16.55
C GLY A 108 12.10 -6.79 -17.52
N LYS A 109 12.72 -5.69 -17.07
CA LYS A 109 13.69 -4.96 -17.89
C LYS A 109 15.12 -5.19 -17.38
N GLU A 110 15.63 -6.38 -17.68
CA GLU A 110 17.06 -6.58 -17.89
C GLU A 110 17.51 -5.74 -19.09
N LEU A 111 18.70 -5.16 -18.97
CA LEU A 111 19.63 -4.74 -20.01
C LEU A 111 19.05 -4.26 -21.36
N GLU A 112 19.20 -2.96 -21.62
CA GLU A 112 19.89 -2.47 -22.82
C GLU A 112 20.84 -1.34 -22.44
#